data_AF-A0A957PA58-F1
#
_entry.id   AF-A0A957PA58-F1
#
_cell.length_a   1.000
_cell.length_b   1.000
_cell.length_c   1.000
_cell.angle_alpha   90.00
_cell.angle_beta   90.00
_cell.angle_gamma   90.00
#
_symmetry.space_group_name_H-M   'P 1'
#
loop_
_entity.id
_entity.type
_entity.pdbx_description
1 polymer ?
#
loop_
_entity_poly.entity_id
_entity_poly.type
_entity_poly.pdbx_seq_one_letter_code
_entity_poly.pdbx_strand_id
1 'polypeptide(L)' 'MTNLVLIKEALEHTSYSADHIRHLLVTNAVDGKKVGWIWMVNLESLIEYEQKMKEAGPAKYRPKSLDK' A
#
# COMPACT_ATOMS: atom_id res chain seq x y z
N MET A 1 -1.02 1.93 17.44
CA MET A 1 -0.32 3.24 17.58
C MET A 1 0.14 3.59 16.19
N THR A 2 -0.07 4.81 15.68
CA THR A 2 0.20 5.12 14.27
C THR A 2 1.70 5.07 13.99
N ASN A 3 2.18 3.96 13.41
CA ASN A 3 3.59 3.79 13.08
C ASN A 3 3.88 4.40 11.71
N LEU A 4 4.14 5.71 11.69
CA LEU A 4 4.51 6.43 10.47
C LEU A 4 6.01 6.31 10.22
N VAL A 5 6.37 5.61 9.16
CA VAL A 5 7.77 5.36 8.75
C VAL A 5 8.04 6.00 7.39
N LEU A 6 9.32 6.21 7.06
CA LEU A 6 9.71 6.64 5.72
C LEU A 6 9.46 5.51 4.72
N ILE A 7 9.21 5.85 3.45
CA ILE A 7 9.09 4.84 2.38
C ILE A 7 10.32 3.91 2.38
N LYS A 8 11.52 4.46 2.57
CA LYS A 8 12.76 3.67 2.62
C LYS A 8 12.73 2.56 3.68
N GLU A 9 12.19 2.86 4.86
CA GLU A 9 12.06 1.89 5.95
C GLU A 9 10.94 0.90 5.67
N ALA A 10 9.83 1.36 5.09
CA ALA A 10 8.73 0.48 4.71
C ALA A 10 9.15 -0.61 3.71
N LEU A 11 10.14 -0.35 2.84
CA LEU A 11 10.69 -1.33 1.89
C LEU A 11 11.28 -2.57 2.58
N GLU A 12 11.73 -2.46 3.82
CA GLU A 12 12.29 -3.59 4.57
C GLU A 12 11.19 -4.55 5.06
N HIS A 13 9.94 -4.11 5.05
CA HIS A 13 8.80 -4.82 5.62
C HIS A 13 7.73 -5.25 4.59
N THR A 14 7.89 -4.83 3.33
CA THR A 14 6.90 -5.08 2.27
C THR A 14 7.57 -5.59 1.00
N SER A 15 6.80 -6.31 0.19
CA SER A 15 7.26 -6.76 -1.13
C SER A 15 7.11 -5.68 -2.22
N TYR A 16 6.57 -4.51 -1.88
CA TYR A 16 6.30 -3.42 -2.82
C TYR A 16 7.54 -2.57 -3.12
N SER A 17 7.58 -2.00 -4.32
CA SER A 17 8.57 -0.98 -4.68
C SER A 17 8.21 0.38 -4.10
N ALA A 18 9.22 1.26 -4.00
CA ALA A 18 9.03 2.62 -3.48
C ALA A 18 7.99 3.41 -4.28
N ASP A 19 8.00 3.26 -5.61
CA ASP A 19 7.04 3.90 -6.49
C ASP A 19 5.62 3.37 -6.29
N HIS A 20 5.48 2.07 -6.03
CA HIS A 20 4.18 1.47 -5.73
C HIS A 20 3.65 2.01 -4.40
N ILE A 21 4.46 2.04 -3.35
CA ILE A 21 4.07 2.62 -2.05
C ILE A 21 3.66 4.09 -2.21
N ARG A 22 4.43 4.87 -2.99
CA ARG A 22 4.10 6.25 -3.30
C ARG A 22 2.77 6.37 -4.06
N HIS A 23 2.51 5.48 -5.01
CA HIS A 23 1.25 5.43 -5.73
C HIS A 23 0.08 5.17 -4.77
N LEU A 24 0.20 4.19 -3.87
CA LEU A 24 -0.84 3.88 -2.88
C LEU A 24 -1.13 5.06 -1.95
N LEU A 25 -0.10 5.81 -1.55
CA LEU A 25 -0.27 7.03 -0.75
C LEU A 25 -0.99 8.13 -1.55
N VAL A 26 -0.64 8.33 -2.81
CA VAL A 26 -1.27 9.34 -3.67
C VAL A 26 -2.73 9.01 -3.98
N THR A 27 -3.07 7.72 -4.11
CA THR A 27 -4.44 7.26 -4.36
C THR A 27 -5.25 7.05 -3.07
N ASN A 28 -4.67 7.32 -1.90
CA ASN A 28 -5.26 7.07 -0.58
C ASN A 28 -5.68 5.61 -0.36
N ALA A 29 -5.00 4.66 -0.99
CA ALA A 29 -5.23 3.23 -0.80
C ALA A 29 -4.63 2.71 0.52
N VAL A 30 -3.63 3.41 1.07
CA VAL A 30 -3.02 3.15 2.37
C VAL A 30 -2.87 4.47 3.13
N ASP A 31 -2.87 4.38 4.46
CA ASP A 31 -2.71 5.55 5.31
C ASP A 31 -1.28 6.07 5.29
N GLY A 32 -1.14 7.39 5.36
CA GLY A 32 0.15 8.03 5.47
C GLY A 32 0.03 9.53 5.60
N LYS A 33 1.18 10.19 5.65
CA LYS A 33 1.26 11.64 5.80
C LYS A 33 2.37 12.19 4.91
N LYS A 34 2.07 13.30 4.24
CA LYS A 34 3.08 14.10 3.57
C LYS A 34 3.62 15.16 4.52
N VAL A 35 4.94 15.20 4.70
CA VAL A 35 5.64 16.23 5.48
C VAL A 35 6.59 16.95 4.53
N GLY A 36 6.18 18.14 4.09
CA GLY A 36 6.87 18.88 3.03
C GLY A 36 6.90 18.09 1.72
N TRP A 37 8.10 17.69 1.29
CA TRP A 37 8.32 16.89 0.07
C TRP A 37 8.40 15.39 0.34
N ILE A 38 8.44 14.99 1.61
CA ILE A 38 8.67 13.61 2.03
C ILE A 38 7.32 12.95 2.31
N TRP A 39 7.17 11.72 1.84
CA TRP A 39 6.05 10.85 2.18
C TRP A 39 6.43 9.91 3.31
N MET A 40 5.55 9.86 4.31
CA MET A 40 5.58 8.87 5.39
C MET A 40 4.37 7.96 5.24
N VAL A 41 4.55 6.67 5.43
CA VAL A 41 3.51 5.65 5.31
C VAL A 41 3.22 5.05 6.66
N ASN A 42 1.96 4.76 6.95
CA ASN A 42 1.61 3.96 8.10
C ASN A 42 1.92 2.49 7.79
N LEU A 43 2.89 1.92 8.51
CA LEU A 43 3.37 0.57 8.26
C LEU A 43 2.27 -0.48 8.45
N GLU A 44 1.40 -0.32 9.45
CA GLU A 44 0.30 -1.24 9.73
C GLU A 44 -0.69 -1.27 8.56
N SER A 45 -1.10 -0.09 8.09
CA SER A 45 -2.01 0.08 6.94
C SER A 45 -1.44 -0.52 5.66
N LEU A 46 -0.13 -0.36 5.42
CA LEU A 46 0.56 -0.94 4.27
C LEU A 46 0.58 -2.48 4.31
N ILE A 47 0.88 -3.08 5.46
CA ILE A 47 0.90 -4.53 5.64
C ILE A 47 -0.51 -5.11 5.46
N GLU A 48 -1.52 -4.49 6.06
CA GLU A 48 -2.92 -4.89 5.89
C GLU A 48 -3.35 -4.86 4.42
N TYR A 49 -2.96 -3.81 3.69
CA TYR A 49 -3.24 -3.71 2.27
C TYR A 49 -2.55 -4.84 1.48
N GLU A 50 -1.28 -5.13 1.77
CA GLU A 50 -0.56 -6.23 1.13
C GLU A 50 -1.23 -7.59 1.40
N GLN A 51 -1.69 -7.83 2.63
CA GLN A 51 -2.42 -9.03 3.00
C GLN A 51 -3.74 -9.16 2.22
N LYS A 52 -4.56 -8.09 2.20
CA LYS A 52 -5.80 -8.05 1.41
C LYS A 52 -5.54 -8.34 -0.08
N MET A 53 -4.45 -7.81 -0.63
CA MET A 53 -4.07 -8.03 -2.03
C MET A 53 -3.52 -9.43 -2.32
N LYS A 54 -2.96 -10.11 -1.31
CA LYS A 54 -2.57 -11.52 -1.38
C LYS A 54 -3.79 -12.43 -1.30
N GLU A 55 -4.71 -12.16 -0.37
CA GLU A 55 -5.98 -12.88 -0.22
C GLU A 55 -6.87 -12.77 -1.47
N ALA A 56 -6.95 -11.57 -2.06
CA ALA A 56 -7.68 -11.36 -3.31
C ALA A 56 -7.07 -12.13 -4.50
N GLY A 57 -5.80 -12.54 -4.40
CA GLY A 57 -5.14 -13.42 -5.37
C GLY A 57 -5.32 -12.99 -6.83
N PRO A 58 -5.52 -13.92 -7.77
CA PRO A 58 -5.81 -13.61 -9.17
C PRO A 58 -7.24 -13.08 -9.40
N ALA A 59 -8.14 -13.17 -8.41
CA ALA A 59 -9.51 -12.68 -8.54
C ALA A 59 -9.57 -11.16 -8.68
N LYS A 60 -8.56 -10.42 -8.19
CA LYS A 60 -8.45 -8.97 -8.40
C LYS A 60 -8.22 -8.54 -9.85
N TYR A 61 -7.69 -9.43 -10.69
CA TYR A 61 -7.48 -9.18 -12.11
C TYR A 61 -8.66 -9.68 -12.96
N ARG A 62 -9.70 -10.24 -12.35
CA ARG A 62 -10.89 -10.65 -13.09
C ARG A 62 -11.64 -9.40 -13.57
N PRO A 63 -11.93 -9.28 -14.87
CA PRO A 63 -12.79 -8.22 -15.36
C PRO A 63 -14.22 -8.43 -14.83
N LYS A 64 -14.83 -7.36 -14.31
CA LYS A 64 -16.21 -7.36 -13.78
C LYS A 64 -17.28 -7.91 -14.73
N SER A 65 -16.98 -8.06 -16.02
CA SER A 65 -17.90 -8.57 -17.04
C SER A 65 -18.11 -10.09 -17.02
N LEU A 66 -17.38 -10.84 -16.19
CA LEU A 66 -17.44 -12.31 -16.15
C LEU A 66 -18.24 -12.89 -14.97
N ASP A 67 -18.78 -12.04 -14.09
CA ASP A 67 -19.74 -12.45 -13.06
C ASP A 67 -21.15 -12.52 -13.68
N LYS A 68 -21.44 -13.59 -14.43
CA LYS A 68 -22.77 -13.83 -15.03
C LYS A 68 -23.35 -15.16 -14.57
#